data_AF-A0A7X6MCY9-F1
#
_entry.id   AF-A0A7X6MCY9-F1
#
_cell.length_a   1.000
_cell.length_b   1.000
_cell.length_c   1.000
_cell.angle_alpha   90.00
_cell.angle_beta   90.00
_cell.angle_gamma   90.00
#
_symmetry.space_group_name_H-M   'P 1'
#
loop_
_entity.id
_entity.type
_entity.pdbx_description
1 polymer ?
#
loop_
_entity_poly.entity_id
_entity_poly.type
_entity_poly.pdbx_seq_one_letter_code
_entity_poly.pdbx_strand_id
1 'polypeptide(L)'
;MSADSPGKRRGRTASRVFDIRTVIALLFAIYGVVLTVMGFFTTPEQIEQGSTNLNLWSGLGMLAFAVFMGGWALVKPLKAPEEPGSDTEA
;
A
#
# COMPACT_ATOMS: atom_id res chain seq x y z
N MET A 1 -31.15 -23.71 33.27
CA MET A 1 -30.17 -24.23 32.30
C MET A 1 -30.17 -23.28 31.10
N SER A 2 -29.44 -22.16 31.19
CA SER A 2 -29.40 -21.16 30.11
C SER A 2 -28.14 -21.42 29.28
N ALA A 3 -28.33 -21.79 28.02
CA ALA A 3 -27.24 -21.96 27.08
C ALA A 3 -26.79 -20.57 26.59
N ASP A 4 -25.65 -20.10 27.07
CA ASP A 4 -24.94 -19.00 26.42
C ASP A 4 -24.32 -19.53 25.12
N SER A 5 -24.69 -18.94 23.98
CA SER A 5 -24.13 -19.29 22.69
C SER A 5 -22.91 -18.40 22.41
N PRO A 6 -21.70 -18.95 22.25
CA PRO A 6 -20.51 -18.15 22.00
C PRO A 6 -20.62 -17.48 20.62
N GLY A 7 -20.81 -16.16 20.63
CA GLY A 7 -20.76 -15.32 19.43
C GLY A 7 -19.43 -15.50 18.72
N LYS A 8 -19.46 -16.08 17.52
CA LYS A 8 -18.29 -16.28 16.67
C LYS A 8 -17.69 -14.92 16.31
N ARG A 9 -16.62 -14.49 16.99
CA ARG A 9 -15.81 -13.31 16.60
C ARG A 9 -15.07 -13.56 15.29
N ARG A 10 -15.78 -13.61 14.17
CA ARG A 10 -15.18 -13.65 12.82
C ARG A 10 -15.08 -12.22 12.30
N GLY A 11 -13.88 -11.67 12.30
CA GLY A 11 -13.62 -10.39 11.61
C GLY A 11 -12.37 -9.62 11.98
N ARG A 12 -11.56 -10.07 12.95
CA ARG A 12 -10.43 -9.25 13.46
C ARG A 12 -9.07 -9.52 12.81
N THR A 13 -8.95 -10.57 12.00
CA THR A 13 -7.67 -10.95 11.39
C THR A 13 -7.41 -10.25 10.05
N ALA A 14 -8.46 -9.85 9.33
CA ALA A 14 -8.35 -9.28 7.98
C ALA A 14 -7.71 -7.87 7.97
N SER A 15 -7.96 -7.05 8.99
CA SER A 15 -7.35 -5.72 9.16
C SER A 15 -5.84 -5.78 9.40
N ARG A 16 -5.28 -6.97 9.67
CA ARG A 16 -3.84 -7.22 9.84
C ARG A 16 -3.12 -7.47 8.51
N VAL A 17 -3.86 -7.82 7.45
CA VAL A 17 -3.30 -8.24 6.14
C VAL A 17 -3.39 -7.14 5.08
N PHE A 18 -4.25 -6.14 5.26
CA PHE A 18 -4.42 -5.02 4.33
C PHE A 18 -4.08 -3.66 4.99
N ASP A 19 -2.80 -3.42 5.28
CA ASP A 19 -2.32 -2.06 5.59
C ASP A 19 -2.40 -1.21 4.31
N ILE A 20 -3.14 -0.11 4.38
CA ILE A 20 -3.31 0.83 3.27
C ILE A 20 -1.98 1.34 2.72
N ARG A 21 -0.93 1.45 3.55
CA ARG A 21 0.40 1.89 3.10
C ARG A 21 1.03 0.89 2.14
N THR A 22 0.87 -0.40 2.42
CA THR A 22 1.35 -1.48 1.56
C THR A 22 0.56 -1.52 0.25
N VAL A 23 -0.76 -1.32 0.31
CA VAL A 23 -1.61 -1.26 -0.89
C VAL A 23 -1.22 -0.07 -1.77
N ILE A 24 -1.10 1.13 -1.18
CA ILE A 24 -0.67 2.34 -1.91
C ILE A 24 0.73 2.11 -2.52
N ALA A 25 1.69 1.60 -1.74
CA ALA A 25 3.04 1.34 -2.25
C ALA A 25 3.03 0.38 -3.44
N LEU A 26 2.25 -0.71 -3.37
CA LEU A 26 2.14 -1.68 -4.45
C LEU A 26 1.52 -1.07 -5.72
N LEU A 27 0.44 -0.30 -5.57
CA LEU A 27 -0.20 0.38 -6.70
C LEU A 27 0.76 1.35 -7.39
N PHE A 28 1.44 2.21 -6.62
CA PHE A 28 2.44 3.13 -7.16
C PHE A 28 3.62 2.40 -7.80
N ALA A 29 4.05 1.27 -7.24
CA ALA A 29 5.11 0.46 -7.84
C ALA A 29 4.69 -0.08 -9.22
N ILE A 30 3.49 -0.69 -9.32
CA ILE A 30 2.99 -1.24 -10.58
C ILE A 30 2.85 -0.15 -11.64
N TYR A 31 2.14 0.94 -11.33
CA TYR A 31 1.98 2.05 -12.27
C TYR A 31 3.31 2.73 -12.62
N GLY A 32 4.20 2.91 -11.64
CA GLY A 32 5.53 3.48 -11.83
C GLY A 32 6.39 2.65 -12.77
N VAL A 33 6.38 1.32 -12.64
CA VAL A 33 7.07 0.41 -13.58
C VAL A 33 6.50 0.57 -14.99
N VAL A 34 5.17 0.54 -15.16
CA VAL A 34 4.53 0.68 -16.47
C VAL A 34 4.91 2.00 -17.14
N LEU A 35 4.83 3.12 -16.42
CA LEU A 35 5.18 4.43 -16.95
C LEU A 35 6.68 4.57 -17.27
N THR A 36 7.54 3.99 -16.44
CA THR A 36 8.98 3.97 -16.69
C THR A 36 9.28 3.18 -17.98
N VAL A 37 8.66 2.01 -18.15
CA VAL A 37 8.81 1.21 -19.38
C VAL A 37 8.29 1.99 -20.59
N MET A 38 7.09 2.53 -20.56
CA MET A 38 6.55 3.35 -21.66
C MET A 38 7.42 4.55 -21.98
N GLY A 39 7.96 5.19 -20.94
CA GLY A 39 8.87 6.30 -21.07
C GLY A 39 10.17 5.93 -21.80
N PHE A 40 10.75 4.75 -21.54
CA PHE A 40 11.94 4.28 -22.23
C PHE A 40 11.69 3.99 -23.72
N PHE A 41 10.47 3.59 -24.08
CA PHE A 41 10.06 3.31 -25.46
C PHE A 41 9.44 4.53 -26.18
N THR A 42 9.51 5.73 -25.62
CA THR A 42 8.95 6.93 -26.24
C THR A 42 9.75 7.37 -27.46
N THR A 43 9.06 7.63 -28.58
CA THR A 43 9.67 8.04 -29.84
C THR A 43 9.98 9.55 -29.87
N PRO A 44 10.95 10.01 -30.69
CA PRO A 44 11.33 11.43 -30.78
C PRO A 44 10.17 12.36 -31.14
N GLU A 45 9.22 11.91 -31.95
CA GLU A 45 8.01 12.64 -32.35
C GLU A 45 7.09 12.97 -31.16
N GLN A 46 7.13 12.15 -30.10
CA GLN A 46 6.39 12.38 -28.85
C GLN A 46 7.13 13.35 -27.91
N ILE A 47 8.43 13.57 -28.12
CA ILE A 47 9.29 14.46 -27.32
C ILE A 47 9.19 15.92 -27.83
N GLU A 48 8.69 16.13 -29.04
CA GLU A 48 8.54 17.45 -29.67
C GLU A 48 7.55 18.37 -28.94
N GLN A 49 6.64 17.81 -28.14
CA GLN A 49 5.64 18.59 -27.37
C GLN A 49 6.15 19.08 -26.00
N GLY A 50 7.34 18.66 -25.58
CA GLY A 50 7.89 19.07 -24.29
C GLY A 50 9.18 18.32 -24.04
N SER A 51 10.28 19.05 -24.01
CA SER A 51 11.69 18.65 -23.89
C SER A 51 12.09 17.63 -22.80
N THR A 52 11.13 17.01 -22.11
CA THR A 52 11.36 16.04 -21.06
C THR A 52 10.24 15.00 -21.07
N ASN A 53 10.63 13.73 -21.20
CA ASN A 53 9.74 12.58 -21.32
C ASN A 53 8.92 12.37 -20.03
N LEU A 54 7.69 12.91 -20.01
CA LEU A 54 6.85 13.00 -18.81
C LEU A 54 6.55 11.63 -18.20
N ASN A 55 6.38 10.60 -19.04
CA ASN A 55 6.14 9.22 -18.59
C ASN A 55 7.32 8.69 -17.76
N LEU A 56 8.57 8.94 -18.20
CA LEU A 56 9.77 8.56 -17.44
C LEU A 56 9.84 9.25 -16.09
N TRP A 57 9.68 10.57 -16.06
CA TRP A 57 9.80 11.35 -14.83
C TRP A 57 8.68 11.03 -13.83
N SER A 58 7.46 10.87 -14.34
CA SER A 58 6.32 10.48 -13.51
C SER A 58 6.50 9.06 -12.98
N GLY A 59 6.93 8.11 -13.82
CA GLY A 59 7.23 6.74 -13.43
C GLY A 59 8.32 6.67 -12.36
N LEU A 60 9.42 7.40 -12.55
CA LEU A 60 10.52 7.44 -11.59
C LEU A 60 10.10 8.07 -10.25
N GLY A 61 9.29 9.13 -10.28
CA GLY A 61 8.71 9.72 -9.07
C GLY A 61 7.80 8.74 -8.32
N MET A 62 6.96 8.00 -9.04
CA MET A 62 6.09 6.97 -8.45
C MET A 62 6.90 5.83 -7.83
N LEU A 63 7.98 5.38 -8.47
CA LEU A 63 8.87 4.35 -7.94
C LEU A 63 9.59 4.81 -6.67
N ALA A 64 10.12 6.03 -6.66
CA ALA A 64 10.75 6.61 -5.48
C ALA A 64 9.77 6.68 -4.30
N PHE A 65 8.54 7.14 -4.55
CA PHE A 65 7.49 7.19 -3.54
C PHE A 65 7.08 5.80 -3.05
N ALA A 66 6.97 4.81 -3.95
CA ALA A 66 6.66 3.43 -3.59
C ALA A 66 7.73 2.80 -2.70
N VAL A 67 9.01 3.02 -2.99
CA VAL A 67 10.13 2.55 -2.17
C VAL A 67 10.09 3.20 -0.79
N PHE A 68 9.83 4.50 -0.72
CA PHE A 68 9.69 5.22 0.54
C PHE A 68 8.54 4.66 1.39
N MET A 69 7.35 4.54 0.81
CA MET A 69 6.16 4.04 1.48
C MET A 69 6.31 2.57 1.91
N GLY A 70 6.84 1.73 1.02
CA GLY A 70 7.09 0.32 1.29
C GLY A 70 8.13 0.12 2.39
N GLY A 71 9.25 0.85 2.32
CA GLY A 71 10.28 0.86 3.36
C GLY A 71 9.72 1.30 4.72
N TRP A 72 8.89 2.34 4.75
CA TRP A 72 8.25 2.80 5.98
C TRP A 72 7.26 1.77 6.55
N ALA A 73 6.47 1.11 5.70
CA ALA A 73 5.55 0.05 6.12
C ALA A 73 6.30 -1.14 6.74
N LEU A 74 7.47 -1.49 6.21
CA LEU A 74 8.34 -2.53 6.76
C LEU A 74 8.98 -2.14 8.10
N VAL A 75 9.42 -0.89 8.26
CA VAL A 75 10.07 -0.40 9.51
C VAL A 75 9.06 -0.21 10.64
N LYS A 76 7.83 0.23 10.33
CA LYS A 76 6.76 0.47 11.32
C LYS A 76 5.50 -0.31 10.96
N PRO A 77 5.48 -1.63 11.13
CA PRO A 77 4.28 -2.43 10.92
C PRO A 77 3.18 -2.00 11.91
N LEU A 78 1.95 -1.81 11.42
CA LEU A 78 0.81 -1.49 12.29
C LEU A 78 0.59 -2.64 13.26
N LYS A 79 0.77 -2.38 14.56
CA LYS A 79 0.36 -3.32 15.61
C LYS A 79 -1.15 -3.28 15.71
N ALA A 80 -1.78 -4.46 15.59
CA ALA A 80 -3.21 -4.59 15.82
C ALA A 80 -3.54 -4.15 17.26
N PRO A 81 -4.67 -3.48 17.51
CA PRO A 81 -5.12 -3.19 18.86
C PRO A 81 -5.21 -4.49 19.67
N GLU A 82 -4.49 -4.56 20.79
CA GLU A 82 -4.76 -5.56 21.81
C GLU A 82 -6.17 -5.27 22.32
N GLU A 83 -7.02 -6.30 22.36
CA GLU A 83 -8.34 -6.13 22.98
C GLU A 83 -8.12 -5.65 24.42
N PRO A 84 -8.79 -4.57 24.86
CA PRO A 84 -8.82 -4.27 26.28
C PRO A 84 -9.39 -5.51 26.95
N GLY A 85 -8.55 -6.14 27.79
CA GLY A 85 -8.93 -7.22 28.65
C GLY A 85 -10.18 -6.82 29.41
N SER A 86 -11.02 -7.82 29.59
CA SER A 86 -12.15 -7.87 30.52
C SER A 86 -11.70 -7.57 31.96
N ASP A 87 -11.36 -6.32 32.25
CA ASP A 87 -11.13 -5.82 33.60
C ASP A 87 -12.46 -5.23 34.12
N THR A 88 -13.49 -6.07 34.19
CA THR A 88 -14.70 -5.79 34.97
C THR A 88 -15.17 -7.10 35.59
N GLU A 89 -14.38 -7.66 36.49
CA GLU A 89 -14.88 -8.35 37.69
C GLU A 89 -13.69 -8.70 38.60
N ALA A 90 -13.54 -7.94 39.68
CA ALA A 90 -12.87 -8.32 40.92
C ALA A 90 -13.63 -7.67 42.07
#